data_AF-A0A1J3I2G6-F1
#
_entry.id   AF-A0A1J3I2G6-F1
#
_cell.length_a   1.000
_cell.length_b   1.000
_cell.length_c   1.000
_cell.angle_alpha   90.00
_cell.angle_beta   90.00
_cell.angle_gamma   90.00
#
_symmetry.space_group_name_H-M   'P 1'
#
loop_
_entity.id
_entity.type
_entity.pdbx_description
1 polymer ?
#
loop_
_entity_poly.entity_id
_entity_poly.type
_entity_poly.pdbx_seq_one_letter_code
_entity_poly.pdbx_strand_id
1 'polypeptide(L)'
;SKDDDIASQRAKDFFFDWMLRPLIFGDYPDEMKRTVGSRLPVFSEEESEQVKGSSDFLGIIHYLAASVTNAEFKTCLSRNPDFYSDMGVSMTFLGNFSAFEYAVAPWAMEGVLEYIKQSYGNPPVYILENGRPLKQDLKLQQIDTPRIEYLHA
;
A
#
# COMPACT_ATOMS: atom_id res chain seq x y z
N SER A 1 -8.72 -5.56 16.30
CA SER A 1 -10.05 -6.12 16.60
C SER A 1 -10.66 -6.63 15.30
N LYS A 2 -11.78 -7.35 15.30
CA LYS A 2 -12.42 -7.79 14.04
C LYS A 2 -12.70 -6.61 13.08
N ASP A 3 -13.07 -5.47 13.63
CA ASP A 3 -13.33 -4.26 12.85
C ASP A 3 -12.06 -3.66 12.25
N ASP A 4 -10.95 -3.71 13.00
CA ASP A 4 -9.63 -3.27 12.49
C ASP A 4 -9.06 -4.23 11.45
N ASP A 5 -9.36 -5.53 11.55
CA ASP A 5 -8.93 -6.53 10.56
C ASP A 5 -9.65 -6.28 9.23
N ILE A 6 -10.96 -5.99 9.28
CA ILE A 6 -11.74 -5.61 8.10
C ILE A 6 -11.24 -4.27 7.55
N ALA A 7 -10.95 -3.28 8.39
CA ALA A 7 -10.38 -2.00 7.96
C ALA A 7 -9.01 -2.20 7.29
N SER A 8 -8.16 -3.04 7.87
CA SER A 8 -6.85 -3.39 7.32
C SER A 8 -6.98 -4.08 5.96
N GLN A 9 -7.98 -4.96 5.78
CA GLN A 9 -8.24 -5.56 4.47
C GLN A 9 -8.70 -4.51 3.44
N ARG A 10 -9.61 -3.59 3.81
CA ARG A 10 -10.00 -2.49 2.90
C ARG A 10 -8.79 -1.63 2.51
N ALA A 11 -7.90 -1.34 3.45
CA ALA A 11 -6.67 -0.61 3.13
C ALA A 11 -5.81 -1.36 2.11
N LYS A 12 -5.67 -2.69 2.24
CA LYS A 12 -4.98 -3.51 1.25
C LYS A 12 -5.69 -3.51 -0.10
N ASP A 13 -7.02 -3.58 -0.09
CA ASP A 13 -7.82 -3.57 -1.31
C ASP A 13 -7.54 -2.31 -2.15
N PHE A 14 -7.43 -1.16 -1.48
CA PHE A 14 -7.21 0.14 -2.12
C PHE A 14 -5.73 0.44 -2.46
N PHE A 15 -4.77 0.05 -1.61
CA PHE A 15 -3.35 0.36 -1.83
C PHE A 15 -2.59 -0.67 -2.67
N PHE A 16 -2.91 -1.96 -2.52
CA PHE A 16 -2.19 -3.04 -3.21
C PHE A 16 -3.06 -3.66 -4.30
N ASP A 17 -4.25 -4.12 -3.91
CA ASP A 17 -5.05 -4.98 -4.75
C ASP A 17 -5.71 -4.22 -5.91
N TRP A 18 -5.84 -2.90 -5.79
CA TRP A 18 -6.28 -2.03 -6.89
C TRP A 18 -5.45 -2.27 -8.16
N MET A 19 -4.14 -2.46 -8.01
CA MET A 19 -3.23 -2.73 -9.12
C MET A 19 -2.98 -4.23 -9.30
N LEU A 20 -2.79 -4.96 -8.20
CA LEU A 20 -2.39 -6.38 -8.27
C LEU A 20 -3.52 -7.29 -8.78
N ARG A 21 -4.78 -7.03 -8.43
CA ARG A 21 -5.88 -7.90 -8.90
C ARG A 21 -6.14 -7.79 -10.39
N PRO A 22 -6.19 -6.61 -11.02
CA PRO A 22 -6.24 -6.54 -12.48
C PRO A 22 -5.06 -7.27 -13.13
N LEU A 23 -3.84 -7.08 -12.62
CA LEU A 23 -2.65 -7.72 -13.19
C LEU A 23 -2.68 -9.26 -13.10
N ILE A 24 -3.23 -9.84 -12.04
CA ILE A 24 -3.19 -11.29 -11.82
C ILE A 24 -4.50 -11.98 -12.24
N PHE A 25 -5.64 -11.33 -12.04
CA PHE A 25 -6.97 -11.90 -12.22
C PHE A 25 -7.80 -11.23 -13.31
N GLY A 26 -7.40 -10.05 -13.79
CA GLY A 26 -8.09 -9.31 -14.87
C GLY A 26 -9.23 -8.42 -14.40
N ASP A 27 -9.45 -8.25 -13.09
CA ASP A 27 -10.52 -7.40 -12.56
C ASP A 27 -10.14 -6.76 -11.21
N TYR A 28 -10.84 -5.69 -10.86
CA TYR A 28 -10.65 -4.95 -9.61
C TYR A 28 -11.14 -5.73 -8.36
N PRO A 29 -10.67 -5.37 -7.15
CA PRO A 29 -11.21 -5.91 -5.91
C PRO A 29 -12.72 -5.70 -5.77
N ASP A 30 -13.45 -6.70 -5.27
CA ASP A 30 -14.91 -6.59 -5.07
C ASP A 30 -15.28 -5.47 -4.10
N GLU A 31 -14.47 -5.24 -3.08
CA GLU A 31 -14.65 -4.14 -2.13
C GLU A 31 -14.60 -2.77 -2.82
N MET A 32 -13.62 -2.56 -3.72
CA MET A 32 -13.49 -1.33 -4.49
C MET A 32 -14.67 -1.17 -5.45
N LYS A 33 -15.08 -2.22 -6.17
CA LYS A 33 -16.25 -2.18 -7.06
C LYS A 33 -17.51 -1.78 -6.31
N ARG A 34 -17.74 -2.35 -5.12
CA ARG A 34 -18.90 -2.03 -4.28
C ARG A 34 -18.87 -0.60 -3.74
N THR A 35 -17.69 -0.11 -3.36
CA THR A 35 -17.54 1.16 -2.65
C THR A 35 -17.44 2.35 -3.60
N VAL A 36 -16.62 2.22 -4.64
CA VAL A 36 -16.39 3.27 -5.64
C VAL A 36 -17.55 3.34 -6.65
N GLY A 37 -18.15 2.18 -6.95
CA GLY A 37 -19.32 2.07 -7.82
C GLY A 37 -19.02 2.56 -9.24
N SER A 38 -19.92 3.35 -9.81
CA SER A 38 -19.85 3.82 -11.20
C SER A 38 -18.66 4.75 -11.52
N ARG A 39 -17.93 5.23 -10.51
CA ARG A 39 -16.69 5.99 -10.71
C ARG A 39 -15.51 5.09 -11.09
N LEU A 40 -15.58 3.79 -10.77
CA LEU A 40 -14.57 2.82 -11.14
C LEU A 40 -14.88 2.31 -12.56
N PRO A 41 -13.95 2.45 -13.52
CA PRO A 41 -14.12 1.87 -14.85
C PRO A 41 -14.32 0.36 -14.77
N VAL A 42 -15.04 -0.19 -15.73
CA VAL A 42 -15.23 -1.63 -15.86
C VAL A 42 -14.43 -2.11 -17.06
N PHE A 43 -13.57 -3.10 -16.85
CA PHE A 43 -12.87 -3.75 -17.96
C PHE A 43 -13.87 -4.47 -18.84
N SER A 44 -13.76 -4.27 -20.16
CA SER A 44 -14.31 -5.22 -21.12
C SER A 44 -13.58 -6.57 -21.02
N GLU A 45 -14.16 -7.61 -21.62
CA GLU A 45 -13.52 -8.92 -21.67
C GLU A 45 -12.15 -8.86 -22.35
N GLU A 46 -12.04 -8.12 -23.47
CA GLU A 46 -10.78 -7.92 -24.18
C GLU A 46 -9.72 -7.19 -23.33
N GLU A 47 -10.10 -6.11 -22.64
CA GLU A 47 -9.16 -5.38 -21.78
C GLU A 47 -8.73 -6.21 -20.55
N SER A 48 -9.66 -7.00 -20.01
CA SER A 48 -9.39 -7.93 -18.90
C SER A 48 -8.36 -8.98 -19.30
N GLU A 49 -8.51 -9.56 -20.49
CA GLU A 49 -7.54 -10.50 -21.05
C GLU A 49 -6.18 -9.85 -21.34
N GLN A 50 -6.17 -8.59 -21.78
CA GLN A 50 -4.93 -7.86 -22.06
C GLN A 50 -4.15 -7.52 -20.79
N VAL A 51 -4.82 -7.10 -19.70
CA VAL A 51 -4.13 -6.72 -18.45
C VAL A 51 -3.69 -7.94 -17.64
N LYS A 52 -4.46 -9.03 -17.71
CA LYS A 52 -4.18 -10.24 -16.94
C LYS A 52 -2.89 -10.91 -17.41
N GLY A 53 -1.94 -11.08 -16.50
CA GLY A 53 -0.64 -11.68 -16.78
C GLY A 53 0.28 -10.77 -17.61
N SER A 54 -0.01 -9.47 -17.72
CA SER A 54 0.78 -8.51 -18.51
C SER A 54 2.11 -8.08 -17.87
N SER A 55 2.55 -8.78 -16.80
CA SER A 55 3.83 -8.52 -16.13
C SER A 55 4.55 -9.81 -15.76
N ASP A 56 5.86 -9.84 -15.98
CA ASP A 56 6.74 -10.97 -15.63
C ASP A 56 7.21 -10.93 -14.15
N PHE A 57 7.15 -9.76 -13.51
CA PHE A 57 7.57 -9.55 -12.12
C PHE A 57 6.82 -8.39 -11.46
N LEU A 58 6.96 -8.25 -10.15
CA LEU A 58 6.46 -7.11 -9.38
C LEU A 58 7.61 -6.28 -8.82
N GLY A 59 7.54 -4.97 -9.04
CA GLY A 59 8.44 -4.00 -8.42
C GLY A 59 7.78 -3.38 -7.19
N ILE A 60 8.43 -3.46 -6.03
CA ILE A 60 7.92 -2.90 -4.77
C ILE A 60 8.74 -1.68 -4.38
N ILE A 61 8.03 -0.60 -4.06
CA ILE A 61 8.56 0.59 -3.42
C ILE A 61 8.01 0.61 -1.99
N HIS A 62 8.88 0.58 -0.99
CA HIS A 62 8.45 0.51 0.41
C HIS A 62 9.33 1.38 1.30
N TYR A 63 8.66 2.22 2.10
CA TYR A 63 9.30 3.19 2.98
C TYR A 63 8.68 3.23 4.37
N LEU A 64 7.37 3.03 4.46
CA LEU A 64 6.57 3.36 5.65
C LEU A 64 5.63 2.21 6.00
N ALA A 65 5.31 2.14 7.29
CA ALA A 65 4.26 1.29 7.84
C ALA A 65 3.23 2.17 8.57
N ALA A 66 1.98 1.76 8.55
CA ALA A 66 0.90 2.40 9.29
C ALA A 66 0.04 1.36 10.00
N SER A 67 -0.46 1.70 11.18
CA SER A 67 -1.61 1.01 11.76
C SER A 67 -2.89 1.54 11.13
N VAL A 68 -3.86 0.66 10.93
CA VAL A 68 -5.13 0.96 10.30
C VAL A 68 -6.25 0.66 11.28
N THR A 69 -7.17 1.60 11.44
CA THR A 69 -8.40 1.40 12.21
C THR A 69 -9.61 1.81 11.38
N ASN A 70 -10.78 1.31 11.76
CA ASN A 70 -12.01 1.72 11.10
C ASN A 70 -12.28 3.21 11.34
N ALA A 71 -12.61 3.97 10.29
CA ALA A 71 -12.99 5.37 10.47
C ALA A 71 -14.37 5.45 11.15
N GLU A 72 -14.45 6.17 12.28
CA GLU A 72 -15.71 6.32 13.03
C GLU A 72 -16.77 7.13 12.24
N PHE A 73 -16.32 8.05 11.39
CA PHE A 73 -17.18 8.82 10.50
C PHE A 73 -17.21 8.16 9.12
N LYS A 74 -18.26 7.39 8.85
CA LYS A 74 -18.59 6.93 7.50
C LYS A 74 -18.83 8.15 6.61
N THR A 75 -17.84 8.55 5.82
CA THR A 75 -17.96 9.51 4.72
C THR A 75 -18.77 8.95 3.54
N CYS A 76 -19.77 8.10 3.79
CA CYS A 76 -20.78 7.72 2.79
C CYS A 76 -21.63 8.93 2.32
N LEU A 77 -21.37 10.12 2.89
CA LEU A 77 -22.03 11.39 2.60
C LEU A 77 -21.05 12.51 2.27
N SER A 78 -19.78 12.21 1.92
CA SER A 78 -18.94 13.28 1.39
C SER A 78 -19.50 13.69 0.03
N ARG A 79 -19.75 14.99 -0.15
CA ARG A 79 -20.34 15.54 -1.38
C ARG A 79 -19.42 15.35 -2.60
N ASN A 80 -18.14 15.06 -2.33
CA ASN A 80 -17.06 14.80 -3.29
C ASN A 80 -16.24 13.60 -2.77
N PRO A 81 -16.55 12.35 -3.15
CA PRO A 81 -15.78 11.19 -2.74
C PRO A 81 -14.38 11.21 -3.35
N ASP A 82 -13.38 10.96 -2.51
CA ASP A 82 -11.98 10.75 -2.85
C ASP A 82 -11.48 9.37 -2.39
N PHE A 83 -10.26 9.02 -2.80
CA PHE A 83 -9.61 7.75 -2.49
C PHE A 83 -9.64 7.38 -1.00
N TYR A 84 -9.34 8.33 -0.10
CA TYR A 84 -9.27 8.06 1.33
C TYR A 84 -10.66 7.91 1.95
N SER A 85 -11.61 8.74 1.49
CA SER A 85 -12.99 8.67 1.94
C SER A 85 -13.71 7.39 1.49
N ASP A 86 -13.34 6.86 0.32
CA ASP A 86 -13.83 5.57 -0.21
C ASP A 86 -13.25 4.40 0.59
N MET A 87 -11.94 4.43 0.88
CA MET A 87 -11.29 3.39 1.68
C MET A 87 -11.91 3.28 3.10
N GLY A 88 -12.32 4.41 3.67
CA GLY A 88 -13.10 4.44 4.92
C GLY A 88 -12.32 3.93 6.13
N VAL A 89 -11.05 4.31 6.23
CA VAL A 89 -10.14 3.92 7.32
C VAL A 89 -9.37 5.13 7.85
N SER A 90 -8.93 5.04 9.10
CA SER A 90 -7.94 5.95 9.68
C SER A 90 -6.59 5.27 9.67
N MET A 91 -5.55 5.96 9.23
CA MET A 91 -4.17 5.45 9.20
C MET A 91 -3.30 6.26 10.13
N THR A 92 -2.58 5.58 11.00
CA THR A 92 -1.55 6.19 11.85
C THR A 92 -0.19 5.62 11.44
N PHE A 93 0.61 6.44 10.78
CA PHE A 93 1.96 6.05 10.38
C PHE A 93 2.83 5.80 11.61
N LEU A 94 3.71 4.81 11.51
CA LEU A 94 4.63 4.46 12.58
C LEU A 94 5.73 5.52 12.73
N GLY A 95 5.99 5.93 13.97
CA GLY A 95 6.99 6.93 14.29
C GLY A 95 6.53 8.36 13.97
N ASN A 96 7.48 9.30 14.02
CA ASN A 96 7.21 10.70 13.68
C ASN A 96 7.23 10.86 12.16
N PHE A 97 6.07 10.65 11.51
CA PHE A 97 5.95 10.81 10.06
C PHE A 97 6.27 12.25 9.66
N SER A 98 7.50 12.45 9.18
CA SER A 98 7.96 13.72 8.62
C SER A 98 8.71 13.45 7.33
N ALA A 99 8.89 14.50 6.51
CA ALA A 99 9.67 14.40 5.27
C ALA A 99 11.13 13.96 5.49
N PHE A 100 11.60 13.90 6.74
CA PHE A 100 13.01 13.67 7.08
C PHE A 100 13.22 12.51 8.07
N GLU A 101 12.16 11.79 8.46
CA GLU A 101 12.28 10.74 9.46
C GLU A 101 11.27 9.62 9.19
N TYR A 102 11.79 8.46 8.80
CA TYR A 102 11.03 7.23 8.66
C TYR A 102 11.39 6.27 9.78
N ALA A 103 10.40 5.57 10.33
CA ALA A 103 10.62 4.54 11.33
C ALA A 103 11.33 3.32 10.70
N VAL A 104 12.21 2.70 11.47
CA VAL A 104 12.82 1.41 11.11
C VAL A 104 11.80 0.31 11.40
N ALA A 105 11.29 -0.35 10.35
CA ALA A 105 10.22 -1.35 10.45
C ALA A 105 10.41 -2.48 9.42
N PRO A 106 11.49 -3.28 9.52
CA PRO A 106 11.78 -4.34 8.54
C PRO A 106 10.67 -5.40 8.43
N TRP A 107 10.01 -5.69 9.54
CA TRP A 107 8.85 -6.59 9.59
C TRP A 107 7.70 -6.12 8.69
N ALA A 108 7.59 -4.83 8.38
CA ALA A 108 6.55 -4.31 7.50
C ALA A 108 6.80 -4.71 6.04
N MET A 109 8.05 -4.64 5.58
CA MET A 109 8.44 -5.16 4.27
C MET A 109 8.19 -6.67 4.19
N GLU A 110 8.60 -7.42 5.22
CA GLU A 110 8.34 -8.87 5.31
C GLU A 110 6.84 -9.17 5.18
N GLY A 111 5.99 -8.42 5.89
CA GLY A 111 4.54 -8.56 5.81
C GLY A 111 3.97 -8.29 4.41
N VAL A 112 4.50 -7.30 3.69
CA VAL A 112 4.12 -7.03 2.29
C VAL A 112 4.52 -8.19 1.38
N LEU A 113 5.76 -8.69 1.51
CA LEU A 113 6.27 -9.79 0.69
C LEU A 113 5.49 -11.09 0.95
N GLU A 114 5.24 -11.42 2.22
CA GLU A 114 4.46 -12.60 2.58
C GLU A 114 3.00 -12.48 2.12
N TYR A 115 2.40 -11.28 2.19
CA TYR A 115 1.06 -11.04 1.66
C TYR A 115 0.98 -11.28 0.14
N ILE A 116 1.95 -10.74 -0.61
CA ILE A 116 2.02 -10.94 -2.07
C ILE A 116 2.18 -12.42 -2.40
N LYS A 117 3.10 -13.10 -1.70
CA LYS A 117 3.35 -14.54 -1.86
C LYS A 117 2.11 -15.38 -1.61
N GLN A 118 1.39 -15.14 -0.52
CA GLN A 118 0.20 -15.91 -0.15
C GLN A 118 -1.01 -15.62 -1.04
N SER A 119 -1.16 -14.37 -1.50
CA SER A 119 -2.39 -13.92 -2.17
C SER A 119 -2.33 -14.00 -3.70
N TYR A 120 -1.12 -13.94 -4.28
CA TYR A 120 -0.93 -13.76 -5.73
C TYR A 120 -0.05 -14.84 -6.37
N GLY A 121 0.12 -16.00 -5.72
CA GLY A 121 0.84 -17.13 -6.30
C GLY A 121 2.35 -16.96 -6.35
N ASN A 122 2.91 -16.08 -5.51
CA ASN A 122 4.35 -15.87 -5.34
C ASN A 122 5.11 -15.53 -6.63
N PRO A 123 4.75 -14.43 -7.31
CA PRO A 123 5.48 -13.97 -8.50
C PRO A 123 6.91 -13.54 -8.13
N PRO A 124 7.83 -13.43 -9.11
CA PRO A 124 9.12 -12.77 -8.88
C PRO A 124 8.92 -11.34 -8.39
N VAL A 125 9.61 -10.97 -7.32
CA VAL A 125 9.53 -9.64 -6.70
C VAL A 125 10.92 -9.00 -6.64
N TYR A 126 10.98 -7.71 -6.96
CA TYR A 126 12.17 -6.88 -6.79
C TYR A 126 11.83 -5.67 -5.92
N ILE A 127 12.66 -5.40 -4.92
CA ILE A 127 12.59 -4.14 -4.18
C ILE A 127 13.25 -3.08 -5.05
N LEU A 128 12.44 -2.18 -5.63
CA LEU A 128 12.92 -1.12 -6.51
C LEU A 128 13.39 0.10 -5.73
N GLU A 129 12.74 0.37 -4.60
CA GLU A 129 13.10 1.49 -3.73
C GLU A 129 12.90 1.15 -2.26
N ASN A 130 13.94 1.44 -1.47
CA ASN A 130 13.91 1.44 -0.03
C ASN A 130 15.02 2.35 0.49
N GLY A 131 14.72 3.19 1.48
CA GLY A 131 15.71 4.10 2.04
C GLY A 131 15.15 5.02 3.10
N ARG A 132 16.03 5.84 3.68
CA ARG A 132 15.68 6.79 4.72
C ARG A 132 16.19 8.20 4.38
N PRO A 133 15.30 9.21 4.34
CA PRO A 133 15.73 10.59 4.19
C PRO A 133 16.48 11.03 5.44
N LEU A 134 17.41 11.97 5.27
CA LEU A 134 18.08 12.65 6.38
C LEU A 134 17.86 14.14 6.25
N LYS A 135 17.66 14.82 7.38
CA LYS A 135 17.63 16.28 7.40
C LYS A 135 18.97 16.84 6.91
N GLN A 136 18.92 17.79 6.00
CA GLN A 136 20.10 18.40 5.40
C GLN A 136 20.75 19.36 6.41
N ASP A 137 21.56 18.82 7.32
CA ASP A 137 22.43 19.58 8.22
C ASP A 137 23.88 19.25 7.87
N LEU A 138 24.66 20.27 7.50
CA LEU A 138 26.06 20.15 7.09
C LEU A 138 26.95 19.46 8.14
N LYS A 139 26.53 19.45 9.42
CA LYS A 139 27.23 18.71 10.49
C LYS A 139 26.82 17.23 10.57
N LEU A 140 25.58 16.89 10.22
CA LEU A 140 25.07 15.51 10.20
C LEU A 140 25.44 14.76 8.92
N GLN A 141 25.88 15.46 7.86
CA GLN A 141 26.34 14.81 6.62
C GLN A 141 27.53 13.87 6.81
N GLN A 142 28.28 14.00 7.90
CA GLN A 142 29.39 13.09 8.24
C GLN A 142 28.95 11.87 9.07
N ILE A 143 27.69 11.83 9.55
CA ILE A 143 27.18 10.76 10.41
C ILE A 143 25.83 10.29 9.84
N ASP A 144 25.88 9.31 8.95
CA ASP A 144 24.71 8.71 8.29
C ASP A 144 24.25 7.40 8.96
N THR A 145 24.66 7.17 10.20
CA THR A 145 24.27 6.02 11.04
C THR A 145 22.77 5.69 10.96
N PRO A 146 21.82 6.66 11.03
CA PRO A 146 20.40 6.33 10.96
C PRO A 146 19.96 5.73 9.62
N ARG A 147 20.64 6.07 8.51
CA ARG A 147 20.39 5.47 7.20
C ARG A 147 21.02 4.08 7.09
N ILE A 148 22.23 3.91 7.63
CA ILE A 148 22.90 2.60 7.72
C ILE A 148 22.02 1.64 8.51
N GLU A 149 21.58 2.03 9.70
CA GLU A 149 20.68 1.22 10.54
C GLU A 149 19.39 0.84 9.82
N TYR A 150 18.80 1.77 9.05
CA TYR A 150 17.58 1.49 8.30
C TYR A 150 17.81 0.45 7.19
N LEU A 151 18.92 0.55 6.44
CA LEU A 151 19.23 -0.36 5.33
C LEU A 151 19.76 -1.72 5.79
N HIS A 152 20.31 -1.80 6.99
CA HIS A 152 20.81 -3.05 7.60
C HIS A 152 19.76 -3.80 8.44
N ALA A 153 18.59 -3.19 8.65
CA ALA A 153 17.52 -3.75 9.47
C ALA A 153 16.86 -4.99 8.85
#